data_AF-A0A852K6G5-F1
#
_entry.id   AF-A0A852K6G5-F1
#
_cell.length_a   1.000
_cell.length_b   1.000
_cell.length_c   1.000
_cell.angle_alpha   90.00
_cell.angle_beta   90.00
_cell.angle_gamma   90.00
#
_symmetry.space_group_name_H-M   'P 1'
#
loop_
_entity.id
_entity.type
_entity.pdbx_description
1 polymer ?
#
loop_
_entity_poly.entity_id
_entity_poly.type
_entity_poly.pdbx_seq_one_letter_code
_entity_poly.pdbx_strand_id
1 'polypeptide(L)'
;GGISGRSGTGSGGSTPHISGPGPGRPSSKEGRRSDTCEYCGKVFKNCSNLTVHRRSHTGERPYKCELCNYACAQSSKLTRHM
;
A
#
# COMPACT_ATOMS: atom_id res chain seq x y z
N GLY A 1 23.69 -15.49 59.02
CA GLY A 1 24.68 -16.30 58.31
C GLY A 1 24.00 -16.98 57.15
N GLY A 2 24.60 -16.92 55.96
CA GLY A 2 24.05 -17.53 54.74
C GLY A 2 24.29 -16.62 53.54
N ILE A 3 25.55 -16.54 53.10
CA ILE A 3 25.91 -15.95 51.81
C ILE A 3 25.54 -16.94 50.70
N SER A 4 24.91 -16.44 49.64
CA SER A 4 24.73 -17.19 48.39
C SER A 4 25.08 -16.23 47.26
N GLY A 5 26.36 -16.18 46.91
CA GLY A 5 26.83 -15.49 45.72
C GLY A 5 26.42 -16.26 44.45
N ARG A 6 26.39 -15.56 43.32
CA ARG A 6 27.43 -15.63 42.28
C ARG A 6 26.99 -14.83 41.06
N SER A 7 27.85 -13.88 40.73
CA SER A 7 27.87 -13.10 39.51
C SER A 7 28.09 -13.98 38.28
N GLY A 8 27.54 -13.57 37.14
CA GLY A 8 28.04 -14.00 35.83
C GLY A 8 26.94 -14.25 34.79
N THR A 9 26.48 -13.21 34.12
CA THR A 9 25.94 -13.35 32.76
C THR A 9 26.89 -12.64 31.81
N GLY A 10 27.88 -13.39 31.31
CA GLY A 10 28.71 -12.96 30.20
C GLY A 10 27.82 -12.81 28.96
N SER A 11 27.64 -11.57 28.50
CA SER A 11 27.01 -11.27 27.22
C SER A 11 28.11 -10.96 26.21
N GLY A 12 28.95 -11.96 25.93
CA GLY A 12 29.87 -11.95 24.80
C GLY A 12 29.15 -12.56 23.61
N GLY A 13 28.90 -11.76 22.58
CA GLY A 13 28.24 -12.21 21.37
C GLY A 13 27.98 -11.06 20.41
N SER A 14 29.03 -10.40 19.94
CA SER A 14 28.96 -9.59 18.73
C SER A 14 28.61 -10.53 17.58
N THR A 15 27.32 -10.63 17.26
CA THR A 15 26.87 -11.34 16.06
C THR A 15 27.42 -10.57 14.85
N PRO A 16 28.19 -11.21 13.96
CA PRO A 16 28.59 -10.56 12.73
C PRO A 16 27.33 -10.37 11.88
N HIS A 17 27.05 -9.13 11.49
CA HIS A 17 25.98 -8.83 10.55
C HIS A 17 26.40 -9.28 9.16
N ILE A 18 26.30 -10.58 8.90
CA ILE A 18 26.30 -11.15 7.56
C ILE A 18 24.89 -11.65 7.29
N SER A 19 24.10 -10.84 6.61
CA SER A 19 22.84 -11.21 5.98
C SER A 19 22.91 -10.49 4.62
N GLY A 20 23.41 -11.14 3.57
CA GLY A 20 22.65 -12.14 2.82
C GLY A 20 21.60 -11.40 1.97
N PRO A 21 21.50 -11.62 0.64
CA PRO A 21 20.49 -10.95 -0.17
C PRO A 21 19.10 -11.26 0.42
N GLY A 22 18.38 -10.21 0.83
CA GLY A 22 17.09 -10.32 1.50
C GLY A 22 16.04 -11.05 0.65
N PRO A 23 14.99 -11.60 1.28
CA PRO A 23 13.98 -12.38 0.57
C PRO A 23 13.26 -11.50 -0.47
N GLY A 24 13.11 -12.05 -1.67
CA GLY A 24 12.53 -11.36 -2.82
C GLY A 24 11.10 -10.86 -2.60
N ARG A 25 10.72 -9.83 -3.37
CA ARG A 25 9.32 -9.59 -3.69
C ARG A 25 9.02 -10.36 -4.99
N PRO A 26 7.97 -11.18 -5.02
CA PRO A 26 7.77 -12.16 -6.07
C PRO A 26 7.45 -11.49 -7.40
N SER A 27 7.98 -12.06 -8.47
CA SER A 27 7.34 -12.05 -9.79
C SER A 27 5.87 -12.44 -9.61
N SER A 28 4.94 -11.51 -9.82
CA SER A 28 3.51 -11.83 -9.93
C SER A 28 3.07 -11.52 -11.35
N LYS A 29 3.45 -12.41 -12.26
CA LYS A 29 2.72 -12.63 -13.49
C LYS A 29 1.65 -13.67 -13.13
N GLU A 30 0.38 -13.37 -13.44
CA GLU A 30 -0.81 -14.22 -13.24
C GLU A 30 -1.48 -14.21 -11.84
N GLY A 31 -2.69 -13.61 -11.76
CA GLY A 31 -3.80 -14.16 -10.95
C GLY A 31 -4.06 -13.69 -9.51
N ARG A 32 -4.58 -12.46 -9.30
CA ARG A 32 -5.59 -12.22 -8.26
C ARG A 32 -6.60 -11.20 -8.74
N ARG A 33 -7.87 -11.62 -8.87
CA ARG A 33 -9.02 -10.75 -9.18
C ARG A 33 -9.40 -9.97 -7.91
N SER A 34 -8.47 -9.13 -7.44
CA SER A 34 -8.63 -8.23 -6.32
C SER A 34 -7.69 -7.06 -6.56
N ASP A 35 -8.29 -5.91 -6.85
CA ASP A 35 -7.59 -4.72 -7.30
C ASP A 35 -7.20 -3.88 -6.09
N THR A 36 -5.96 -4.06 -5.64
CA THR A 36 -5.38 -3.31 -4.52
C THR A 36 -4.73 -2.02 -5.02
N CYS A 37 -4.99 -0.92 -4.33
CA CYS A 37 -4.40 0.37 -4.63
C CYS A 37 -2.92 0.41 -4.27
N GLU A 38 -2.07 0.73 -5.23
CA GLU A 38 -0.62 0.88 -5.03
C GLU A 38 -0.24 2.08 -4.14
N TYR A 39 -1.08 3.12 -4.09
CA TYR A 39 -0.80 4.35 -3.34
C TYR A 39 -1.09 4.21 -1.84
N CYS A 40 -2.14 3.46 -1.48
CA CYS A 40 -2.60 3.37 -0.09
C CYS A 40 -2.91 1.93 0.38
N GLY A 41 -2.63 0.92 -0.45
CA GLY A 41 -2.87 -0.50 -0.12
C GLY A 41 -4.34 -0.90 -0.02
N LYS A 42 -5.28 -0.02 -0.40
CA LYS A 42 -6.73 -0.27 -0.24
C LYS A 42 -7.24 -1.28 -1.27
N VAL A 43 -7.92 -2.32 -0.81
CA VAL A 43 -8.42 -3.40 -1.67
C VAL A 43 -9.82 -3.07 -2.20
N PHE A 44 -10.02 -3.26 -3.50
CA PHE A 44 -11.32 -3.09 -4.14
C PHE A 44 -11.81 -4.41 -4.75
N LYS A 45 -13.11 -4.64 -4.68
CA LYS A 45 -13.79 -5.82 -5.26
C LYS A 45 -13.80 -5.80 -6.80
N ASN A 46 -13.59 -4.64 -7.42
CA ASN A 46 -13.71 -4.43 -8.86
C ASN A 46 -12.61 -3.49 -9.39
N CYS A 47 -12.03 -3.81 -10.54
CA CYS A 47 -11.02 -2.99 -11.23
C CYS A 47 -11.51 -1.57 -11.52
N SER A 48 -12.80 -1.42 -11.88
CA SER A 48 -13.40 -0.11 -12.18
C SER A 48 -13.38 0.82 -10.96
N ASN A 49 -13.67 0.26 -9.77
CA ASN A 49 -13.63 1.03 -8.52
C ASN A 49 -12.20 1.38 -8.13
N LEU A 50 -11.24 0.46 -8.32
CA LEU A 50 -9.83 0.77 -8.12
C LEU A 50 -9.36 1.89 -9.07
N THR A 51 -9.69 1.79 -10.36
CA THR A 51 -9.26 2.75 -11.38
C THR A 51 -9.74 4.15 -11.04
N VAL A 52 -11.01 4.28 -10.65
CA VAL A 52 -11.56 5.55 -10.17
C VAL A 52 -10.88 6.01 -8.89
N HIS A 53 -10.65 5.10 -7.93
CA HIS A 53 -9.99 5.43 -6.69
C HIS A 53 -8.56 5.94 -6.93
N ARG A 54 -7.83 5.33 -7.87
CA ARG A 54 -6.47 5.75 -8.24
C ARG A 54 -6.42 7.20 -8.72
N ARG A 55 -7.43 7.62 -9.48
CA ARG A 55 -7.59 9.02 -9.92
C ARG A 55 -7.72 10.02 -8.77
N SER A 56 -8.11 9.58 -7.56
CA SER A 56 -8.12 10.46 -6.39
C SER A 56 -6.71 10.76 -5.84
N HIS A 57 -5.74 9.88 -6.08
CA HIS A 57 -4.35 10.11 -5.72
C HIS A 57 -3.62 10.95 -6.77
N THR A 58 -3.87 10.68 -8.06
CA THR A 58 -3.23 11.42 -9.16
C THR A 58 -3.90 12.76 -9.45
N GLY A 59 -5.12 12.99 -8.95
CA GLY A 59 -5.90 14.18 -9.25
C GLY A 59 -6.45 14.21 -10.69
N GLU A 60 -6.31 13.12 -11.45
CA GLU A 60 -6.81 13.05 -12.82
C GLU A 60 -8.35 13.07 -12.87
N ARG A 61 -8.90 14.13 -13.47
CA ARG A 61 -10.34 14.33 -13.61
C ARG A 61 -10.68 14.45 -15.10
N PRO A 62 -10.80 13.31 -15.82
CA PRO A 62 -11.06 13.31 -17.25
C PRO A 62 -12.47 13.78 -17.60
N TYR A 63 -13.42 13.65 -16.68
CA TYR A 63 -14.80 14.09 -16.88
C TYR A 63 -14.92 15.54 -16.44
N LYS A 64 -14.99 16.46 -17.40
CA LYS A 64 -15.12 17.90 -17.14
C LYS A 64 -16.51 18.35 -17.58
N CYS A 65 -17.12 19.20 -16.77
CA CYS A 65 -18.34 19.92 -17.14
C CYS A 65 -17.97 21.02 -18.14
N GLU A 66 -18.76 21.18 -19.19
CA GLU A 66 -18.56 22.24 -20.19
C GLU A 66 -19.24 23.55 -19.76
N LEU A 67 -20.25 23.47 -18.88
CA LEU A 67 -21.00 24.61 -18.36
C LEU A 67 -20.33 25.27 -17.14
N CYS A 68 -19.47 24.54 -16.41
CA CYS A 68 -18.75 25.06 -15.26
C CYS A 68 -17.39 24.36 -15.08
N ASN A 69 -16.54 24.88 -14.19
CA ASN A 69 -15.21 24.31 -13.92
C ASN A 69 -15.22 23.02 -13.06
N TYR A 70 -16.35 22.33 -12.95
CA TYR A 70 -16.43 21.06 -12.23
C TYR A 70 -15.80 19.94 -13.07
N ALA A 71 -14.84 19.23 -12.48
CA ALA A 71 -14.29 18.01 -13.06
C ALA A 71 -14.49 16.84 -12.09
N CYS A 72 -14.52 15.59 -12.54
CA CYS A 72 -14.56 14.44 -11.65
C CYS A 72 -13.89 13.21 -12.27
N ALA A 73 -13.65 12.20 -11.44
CA ALA A 73 -13.01 10.95 -11.84
C ALA A 73 -14.00 9.89 -12.35
N GLN A 74 -15.32 10.12 -12.26
CA GLN A 74 -16.39 9.17 -12.58
C GLN A 74 -17.41 9.78 -13.53
N SER A 75 -17.74 9.07 -14.61
CA SER A 75 -18.80 9.50 -15.55
C SER A 75 -20.15 9.66 -14.85
N SER A 76 -20.54 8.72 -14.00
CA SER A 76 -21.81 8.77 -13.26
C SER A 76 -21.94 10.02 -12.36
N LYS A 77 -20.83 10.51 -11.81
CA LYS A 77 -20.82 11.76 -11.04
C LYS A 77 -20.99 12.99 -11.94
N LEU A 78 -20.42 12.97 -13.14
CA LEU A 78 -20.63 14.04 -14.12
C LEU A 78 -22.07 14.03 -14.64
N THR A 79 -22.63 12.86 -14.97
CA THR A 79 -24.00 12.72 -15.48
C THR A 79 -25.03 13.23 -14.48
N ARG A 80 -24.85 13.00 -13.18
CA ARG A 80 -25.74 13.54 -12.14
C ARG A 80 -25.51 15.03 -11.86
N HIS A 81 -24.39 15.57 -12.33
CA HIS A 81 -24.03 16.98 -12.14
C HIS A 81 -24.53 17.87 -13.29
N MET A 82 -24.61 17.33 -14.51
CA MET A 82 -25.33 17.97 -15.64
C MET A 82 -26.83 18.03 -15.33
#